data_AF-A0A0G1BAD4-F1
#
_entry.id   AF-A0A0G1BAD4-F1
#
_cell.length_a   1.000
_cell.length_b   1.000
_cell.length_c   1.000
_cell.angle_alpha   90.00
_cell.angle_beta   90.00
_cell.angle_gamma   90.00
#
_symmetry.space_group_name_H-M   'P 1'
#
loop_
_entity.id
_entity.type
_entity.pdbx_description
1 polymer ?
#
loop_
_entity_poly.entity_id
_entity_poly.type
_entity_poly.pdbx_seq_one_letter_code
_entity_poly.pdbx_strand_id
1 'polypeptide(L)'
;MIPVKRRDYFLAVIAGFFTGLFSYFIFRHVDIEIPGGIVSLSAGLPVLWILGLKLAKILAKRFSWSEQFGRFVVAGFLNTSIDFGILNLLSFKFGIYSGKPIILFNVIAFAVGVTNSYLWNKYWTFKSEGKP
;
A
#
# COMPACT_ATOMS: atom_id res chain seq x y z
N MET A 1 -8.64 -15.58 15.19
CA MET A 1 -7.96 -14.72 14.20
C MET A 1 -6.46 -14.79 14.43
N ILE A 2 -5.66 -14.70 13.37
CA ILE A 2 -4.19 -14.87 13.48
C ILE A 2 -3.57 -13.62 14.11
N PRO A 3 -2.86 -13.74 15.24
CA PRO A 3 -2.21 -12.60 15.89
C PRO A 3 -1.03 -12.10 15.05
N VAL A 4 -0.74 -10.80 15.13
CA VAL A 4 0.38 -10.12 14.48
C VAL A 4 1.70 -10.68 15.01
N LYS A 5 2.48 -11.28 14.11
CA LYS A 5 3.81 -11.88 14.34
C LYS A 5 4.93 -10.95 13.86
N ARG A 6 6.18 -11.27 14.19
CA ARG A 6 7.37 -10.49 13.79
C ARG A 6 7.45 -10.25 12.27
N ARG A 7 7.06 -11.26 11.47
CA ARG A 7 7.01 -11.17 10.00
C ARG A 7 6.09 -10.05 9.50
N ASP A 8 5.00 -9.78 10.20
CA ASP A 8 4.01 -8.80 9.74
C ASP A 8 4.55 -7.36 9.85
N TYR A 9 5.42 -7.10 10.83
CA TYR A 9 6.14 -5.82 10.90
C TYR A 9 7.14 -5.65 9.76
N PHE A 10 7.84 -6.72 9.36
CA PHE A 10 8.74 -6.68 8.21
C PHE A 10 7.97 -6.39 6.90
N LEU A 11 6.84 -7.06 6.71
CA LEU A 11 5.95 -6.80 5.57
C LEU A 11 5.38 -5.39 5.59
N ALA A 12 5.02 -4.86 6.76
CA ALA A 12 4.56 -3.48 6.91
C ALA A 12 5.65 -2.44 6.59
N VAL A 13 6.92 -2.71 6.93
CA VAL A 13 8.04 -1.84 6.57
C VAL A 13 8.22 -1.80 5.05
N ILE A 14 8.22 -2.97 4.41
CA ILE A 14 8.32 -3.06 2.95
C ILE A 14 7.16 -2.34 2.29
N ALA A 15 5.93 -2.60 2.75
CA ALA A 15 4.75 -1.92 2.25
C ALA A 15 4.87 -0.41 2.41
N GLY A 16 5.29 0.07 3.59
CA GLY A 16 5.42 1.50 3.88
C GLY A 16 6.47 2.19 3.03
N PHE A 17 7.58 1.52 2.76
CA PHE A 17 8.63 2.05 1.90
C PHE A 17 8.10 2.26 0.48
N PHE A 18 7.46 1.25 -0.10
CA PHE A 18 6.88 1.36 -1.44
C PHE A 18 5.71 2.34 -1.49
N THR A 19 4.83 2.35 -0.46
CA THR A 19 3.77 3.35 -0.37
C THR A 19 4.35 4.76 -0.35
N GLY A 20 5.39 5.03 0.45
CA GLY A 20 6.02 6.35 0.49
C GLY A 20 6.71 6.75 -0.82
N LEU A 21 7.39 5.79 -1.47
CA LEU A 21 8.01 6.00 -2.77
C LEU A 21 6.98 6.41 -3.83
N PHE A 22 5.87 5.68 -3.94
CA PHE A 22 4.84 5.96 -4.94
C PHE A 22 3.97 7.17 -4.57
N SER A 23 3.65 7.37 -3.30
CA SER A 23 2.87 8.53 -2.84
C SER A 23 3.57 9.86 -3.12
N TYR A 24 4.90 9.91 -3.13
CA TYR A 24 5.61 11.12 -3.53
C TYR A 24 5.25 11.58 -4.95
N PHE A 25 5.12 10.65 -5.90
CA PHE A 25 4.71 10.99 -7.27
C PHE A 25 3.27 11.53 -7.33
N ILE A 26 2.40 11.06 -6.43
CA ILE A 26 1.03 11.56 -6.31
C ILE A 26 1.04 12.99 -5.77
N PHE A 27 1.73 13.26 -4.67
CA PHE A 27 1.77 14.61 -4.08
C PHE A 27 2.40 15.64 -5.02
N ARG A 28 3.41 15.25 -5.80
CA ARG A 28 4.00 16.13 -6.81
C ARG A 28 3.01 16.51 -7.92
N HIS A 29 2.06 15.65 -8.26
CA HIS A 29 1.00 15.99 -9.23
C HIS A 29 -0.07 16.95 -8.67
N VAL A 30 -0.14 17.11 -7.35
CA VAL A 30 -1.13 17.96 -6.67
C VAL A 30 -0.49 19.27 -6.15
N ASP A 31 0.76 19.56 -6.56
CA ASP A 31 1.54 20.72 -6.09
C ASP A 31 1.64 20.84 -4.55
N ILE A 32 1.59 19.69 -3.85
CA ILE A 32 1.79 19.64 -2.40
C ILE A 32 3.27 19.38 -2.11
N GLU A 33 3.96 20.40 -1.61
CA GLU A 33 5.35 20.28 -1.16
C GLU A 33 5.42 19.67 0.24
N ILE A 34 6.02 18.49 0.35
CA ILE A 34 6.25 17.82 1.63
C ILE A 34 7.70 18.09 2.08
N PRO A 35 7.93 18.63 3.30
CA PRO A 35 9.27 18.83 3.84
C PRO A 35 10.11 17.53 3.82
N GLY A 36 11.26 17.58 3.17
CA GLY A 36 12.16 16.43 2.95
C GLY A 36 11.71 15.42 1.87
N GLY A 37 10.63 15.74 1.15
CA GLY A 37 10.23 15.10 -0.11
C GLY A 37 10.07 13.58 -0.02
N ILE A 38 10.62 12.88 -1.01
CA ILE A 38 10.50 11.43 -1.15
C ILE A 38 11.13 10.67 0.03
N VAL A 39 12.19 11.21 0.62
CA VAL A 39 12.94 10.57 1.71
C VAL A 39 12.10 10.57 2.99
N SER A 40 11.48 11.70 3.33
CA SER A 40 10.58 11.81 4.49
C SER A 40 9.40 10.84 4.39
N LEU A 41 8.77 10.72 3.21
CA LEU A 41 7.65 9.82 3.01
C LEU A 41 8.07 8.35 3.07
N SER A 42 9.16 7.99 2.39
CA SER A 42 9.64 6.61 2.31
C SER A 42 10.19 6.10 3.64
N ALA A 43 10.68 6.99 4.52
CA ALA A 43 11.11 6.63 5.87
C ALA A 43 9.98 6.75 6.92
N GLY A 44 9.08 7.74 6.78
CA GLY A 44 8.01 8.02 7.73
C GLY A 44 6.84 7.05 7.65
N LEU A 45 6.41 6.66 6.44
CA LEU A 45 5.28 5.74 6.26
C LEU A 45 5.53 4.32 6.81
N PRO A 46 6.73 3.72 6.68
CA PRO A 46 7.07 2.49 7.40
C PRO A 46 6.83 2.58 8.91
N VAL A 47 7.21 3.71 9.53
CA VAL A 47 6.99 3.93 10.97
C VAL A 47 5.49 4.00 11.26
N LEU A 48 4.72 4.73 10.45
CA LEU A 48 3.26 4.80 10.58
C LEU A 48 2.59 3.43 10.47
N TRP A 49 3.01 2.57 9.54
CA TRP A 49 2.45 1.21 9.43
C TRP A 49 2.81 0.30 10.59
N ILE A 50 4.04 0.39 11.12
CA ILE A 50 4.40 -0.30 12.36
C ILE A 50 3.49 0.15 13.51
N LEU A 51 3.29 1.46 13.66
CA LEU A 51 2.41 2.01 14.70
C LEU A 51 0.95 1.57 14.49
N GLY A 52 0.47 1.55 13.25
CA GLY A 52 -0.85 1.06 12.89
C GLY A 52 -1.06 -0.41 13.27
N LEU A 53 -0.08 -1.27 13.01
CA LEU A 53 -0.15 -2.68 13.43
C LEU A 53 -0.06 -2.85 14.96
N LYS A 54 0.74 -2.03 15.65
CA LYS A 54 0.78 -2.02 17.12
C LYS A 54 -0.57 -1.59 17.70
N LEU A 55 -1.18 -0.55 17.14
CA LEU A 55 -2.50 -0.07 17.54
C LEU A 55 -3.57 -1.15 17.29
N ALA A 56 -3.54 -1.79 16.12
CA ALA A 56 -4.42 -2.91 15.82
C ALA A 56 -4.28 -4.04 16.84
N LYS A 57 -3.05 -4.37 17.26
CA LYS A 57 -2.80 -5.37 18.30
C LYS A 57 -3.33 -4.95 19.68
N ILE A 58 -3.28 -3.66 20.02
CA ILE A 58 -3.86 -3.15 21.28
C ILE A 58 -5.39 -3.24 21.22
N LEU A 59 -5.98 -2.81 20.09
CA LEU A 59 -7.42 -2.88 19.84
C LEU A 59 -7.93 -4.32 19.78
N ALA A 60 -7.08 -5.29 19.46
CA ALA A 60 -7.40 -6.72 19.44
C ALA A 60 -7.96 -7.22 20.78
N LYS A 61 -7.55 -6.58 21.89
CA LYS A 61 -8.06 -6.88 23.24
C LYS A 61 -9.56 -6.60 23.38
N ARG A 62 -10.10 -5.67 22.58
CA ARG A 62 -11.52 -5.28 22.58
C ARG A 62 -12.27 -5.78 21.35
N PHE A 63 -11.61 -5.80 20.20
CA PHE A 63 -12.18 -6.16 18.91
C PHE A 63 -11.26 -7.15 18.20
N SER A 64 -11.66 -8.42 18.16
CA SER A 64 -10.85 -9.51 17.57
C SER A 64 -10.49 -9.29 16.10
N TRP A 65 -11.29 -8.54 15.34
CA TRP A 65 -11.11 -8.23 13.90
C TRP A 65 -10.05 -7.16 13.58
N SER A 66 -9.62 -6.40 14.58
CA SER A 66 -8.73 -5.25 14.38
C SER A 66 -7.36 -5.62 13.81
N GLU A 67 -6.77 -6.77 14.19
CA GLU A 67 -5.47 -7.22 13.66
C GLU A 67 -5.50 -7.59 12.18
N GLN A 68 -6.64 -8.10 11.71
CA GLN A 68 -6.85 -8.41 10.31
C GLN A 68 -7.12 -7.13 9.52
N PHE A 69 -7.93 -6.24 10.08
CA PHE A 69 -8.19 -4.93 9.51
C PHE A 69 -6.91 -4.08 9.38
N GLY A 70 -6.02 -4.10 10.38
CA GLY A 70 -4.74 -3.39 10.30
C GLY A 70 -3.88 -3.85 9.12
N ARG A 71 -3.77 -5.17 8.89
CA ARG A 71 -3.08 -5.71 7.70
C ARG A 71 -3.78 -5.32 6.39
N PHE A 72 -5.12 -5.33 6.39
CA PHE A 72 -5.91 -4.94 5.24
C PHE A 72 -5.68 -3.48 4.86
N VAL A 73 -5.65 -2.58 5.84
CA VAL A 73 -5.35 -1.16 5.63
C VAL A 73 -3.95 -0.99 5.02
N VAL A 74 -2.92 -1.62 5.60
CA VAL A 74 -1.55 -1.54 5.07
C VAL A 74 -1.47 -2.06 3.63
N ALA A 75 -2.06 -3.22 3.35
CA ALA A 75 -2.09 -3.79 2.01
C ALA A 75 -2.89 -2.90 1.02
N GLY A 76 -3.99 -2.29 1.47
CA GLY A 76 -4.82 -1.40 0.67
C GLY A 76 -4.08 -0.14 0.24
N PHE A 77 -3.39 0.53 1.17
CA PHE A 77 -2.57 1.71 0.83
C PHE A 77 -1.43 1.38 -0.12
N LEU A 78 -0.75 0.24 0.09
CA LEU A 78 0.26 -0.24 -0.86
C LEU A 78 -0.34 -0.44 -2.26
N ASN A 79 -1.51 -1.08 -2.34
CA ASN A 79 -2.17 -1.33 -3.61
C ASN A 79 -2.51 -0.04 -4.35
N THR A 80 -3.16 0.90 -3.66
CA THR A 80 -3.49 2.22 -4.23
C THR A 80 -2.24 2.96 -4.70
N SER A 81 -1.16 2.89 -3.91
CA SER A 81 0.10 3.54 -4.29
C SER A 81 0.72 2.93 -5.55
N ILE A 82 0.66 1.61 -5.72
CA ILE A 82 1.17 0.92 -6.92
C ILE A 82 0.32 1.28 -8.14
N ASP A 83 -1.00 1.29 -8.00
CA ASP A 83 -1.93 1.63 -9.10
C ASP A 83 -1.64 3.04 -9.64
N PHE A 84 -1.65 4.04 -8.76
CA PHE A 84 -1.28 5.41 -9.15
C PHE A 84 0.16 5.51 -9.65
N GLY A 85 1.08 4.77 -9.05
CA GLY A 85 2.49 4.73 -9.46
C GLY A 85 2.65 4.28 -10.90
N ILE A 86 2.02 3.17 -11.28
CA ILE A 86 2.09 2.62 -12.63
C ILE A 86 1.39 3.53 -13.63
N LEU A 87 0.21 4.05 -13.28
CA LEU A 87 -0.50 5.00 -14.12
C LEU A 87 0.38 6.22 -14.44
N ASN A 88 0.99 6.82 -13.42
CA ASN A 88 1.87 7.97 -13.59
C ASN A 88 3.14 7.65 -14.40
N LEU A 89 3.76 6.49 -14.18
CA LEU A 89 4.92 6.06 -14.95
C LEU A 89 4.60 5.85 -16.44
N LEU A 90 3.45 5.24 -16.74
CA LEU A 90 2.99 5.07 -18.11
C LEU A 90 2.66 6.42 -18.76
N SER A 91 1.89 7.27 -18.08
CA SER A 91 1.55 8.62 -18.55
C SER A 91 2.80 9.46 -18.83
N PHE A 92 3.79 9.42 -17.93
CA PHE A 92 5.06 10.10 -18.10
C PHE A 92 5.86 9.57 -19.31
N LYS A 93 5.96 8.24 -19.45
CA LYS A 93 6.72 7.61 -20.53
C LYS A 93 6.15 7.90 -21.92
N PHE A 94 4.82 7.98 -22.03
CA PHE A 94 4.14 8.21 -23.32
C PHE A 94 3.71 9.67 -23.54
N GLY A 95 3.87 10.54 -22.54
CA GLY A 95 3.45 11.95 -22.61
C GLY A 95 1.93 12.16 -22.68
N ILE A 96 1.15 11.16 -22.31
CA ILE A 96 -0.32 11.17 -22.39
C ILE A 96 -0.87 11.29 -20.98
N TYR A 97 -1.53 12.41 -20.70
CA TYR A 97 -2.11 12.71 -19.39
C TYR A 97 -3.64 12.86 -19.43
N SER A 98 -4.25 12.83 -20.61
CA SER A 98 -5.70 12.98 -20.79
C SER A 98 -6.20 12.32 -22.08
N GLY A 99 -7.51 12.22 -22.22
CA GLY A 99 -8.17 11.63 -23.38
C GLY A 99 -8.30 10.11 -23.35
N LYS A 100 -8.85 9.52 -24.41
CA LYS A 100 -9.13 8.08 -24.50
C LYS A 100 -7.92 7.16 -24.23
N PRO A 101 -6.68 7.48 -24.64
CA PRO A 101 -5.55 6.57 -24.44
C PRO A 101 -5.17 6.35 -22.97
N ILE A 102 -5.50 7.28 -22.05
CA ILE A 102 -5.22 7.10 -20.61
C ILE A 102 -6.03 5.95 -20.00
N ILE A 103 -7.17 5.60 -20.60
CA ILE A 103 -8.00 4.48 -20.17
C ILE A 103 -7.19 3.19 -20.27
N LEU A 104 -6.40 3.02 -21.32
CA LEU A 104 -5.55 1.83 -21.48
C LEU A 104 -4.49 1.75 -20.38
N PHE A 105 -3.88 2.89 -20.02
CA PHE A 105 -2.89 2.93 -18.93
C PHE A 105 -3.53 2.62 -17.59
N ASN A 106 -4.74 3.13 -17.35
CA ASN A 106 -5.50 2.85 -16.14
C ASN A 106 -5.89 1.36 -16.05
N VAL A 107 -6.28 0.74 -17.17
CA VAL A 107 -6.56 -0.71 -17.21
C VAL A 107 -5.31 -1.53 -16.85
N ILE A 108 -4.14 -1.16 -17.38
CA ILE A 108 -2.88 -1.84 -17.07
C ILE A 108 -2.51 -1.64 -15.59
N ALA A 109 -2.56 -0.40 -15.11
CA ALA A 109 -2.28 -0.05 -13.72
C ALA A 109 -3.20 -0.82 -12.76
N PHE A 110 -4.50 -0.80 -13.04
CA PHE A 110 -5.51 -1.50 -12.25
C PHE A 110 -5.30 -3.01 -12.25
N ALA A 111 -4.98 -3.62 -13.39
CA ALA A 111 -4.70 -5.05 -13.47
C ALA A 111 -3.51 -5.46 -12.60
N VAL A 112 -2.43 -4.66 -12.61
CA VAL A 112 -1.26 -4.90 -11.75
C VAL A 112 -1.63 -4.68 -10.28
N GLY A 113 -2.37 -3.61 -9.97
CA GLY A 113 -2.89 -3.33 -8.63
C GLY A 113 -3.71 -4.50 -8.09
N VAL A 114 -4.76 -4.92 -8.79
CA VAL A 114 -5.61 -6.05 -8.37
C VAL A 114 -4.81 -7.33 -8.17
N THR A 115 -3.85 -7.61 -9.06
CA THR A 115 -2.96 -8.79 -8.91
C THR A 115 -2.12 -8.68 -7.63
N ASN A 116 -1.49 -7.52 -7.39
CA ASN A 116 -0.72 -7.28 -6.18
C ASN A 116 -1.61 -7.36 -4.92
N SER A 117 -2.79 -6.76 -4.95
CA SER A 117 -3.78 -6.81 -3.88
C SER A 117 -4.17 -8.26 -3.55
N TYR A 118 -4.40 -9.09 -4.56
CA TYR A 118 -4.70 -10.51 -4.36
C TYR A 118 -3.55 -11.24 -3.64
N LEU A 119 -2.30 -11.04 -4.07
CA LEU A 119 -1.14 -11.68 -3.43
C LEU A 119 -1.00 -11.27 -1.96
N TRP A 120 -1.06 -9.97 -1.67
CA TRP A 120 -0.97 -9.47 -0.29
C TRP A 120 -2.14 -9.94 0.57
N ASN A 121 -3.37 -9.89 0.05
CA ASN A 121 -4.53 -10.32 0.79
C ASN A 121 -4.55 -11.83 1.05
N LYS A 122 -4.16 -12.64 0.07
CA LYS A 122 -4.11 -14.11 0.20
C LYS A 122 -3.00 -14.58 1.12
N TYR A 123 -1.78 -14.06 0.97
CA TYR A 123 -0.61 -14.57 1.67
C TYR A 123 -0.33 -13.88 3.02
N TRP A 124 -0.92 -12.71 3.27
CA TRP A 124 -0.68 -11.94 4.49
C TRP A 124 -1.94 -11.55 5.28
N THR A 125 -2.87 -10.83 4.65
CA THR A 125 -4.03 -10.24 5.35
C THR A 125 -5.00 -11.30 5.85
N PHE A 126 -5.48 -12.16 4.94
CA PHE A 126 -6.48 -13.19 5.18
C PHE A 126 -5.87 -14.59 5.24
N LYS A 127 -4.55 -14.69 5.49
CA LYS A 127 -3.92 -16.00 5.65
C LYS A 127 -4.67 -16.74 6.75
N SER A 128 -5.36 -17.81 6.37
CA SER A 128 -5.90 -18.79 7.30
C SER A 128 -4.84 -19.87 7.48
N GLU A 129 -4.64 -20.40 8.69
CA GLU A 129 -3.90 -21.65 8.90
C GLU A 129 -4.78 -22.82 8.41
N GLY A 130 -5.11 -22.82 7.12
CA GLY A 130 -5.69 -23.98 6.46
C GLY A 130 -4.56 -24.98 6.22
N LYS A 131 -4.59 -26.08 6.96
CA LYS A 131 -4.13 -27.36 6.40
C LYS A 131 -4.82 -27.54 5.05
N PRO A 132 -4.11 -28.04 4.02
CA PRO A 132 -4.70 -28.29 2.70
C PRO A 132 -5.96 -29.14 2.80
#